data_AF-A0A257QP61-F1
#
_entry.id   AF-A0A257QP61-F1
#
_cell.length_a   1.000
_cell.length_b   1.000
_cell.length_c   1.000
_cell.angle_alpha   90.00
_cell.angle_beta   90.00
_cell.angle_gamma   90.00
#
_symmetry.space_group_name_H-M   'P 1'
#
loop_
_entity.id
_entity.type
_entity.pdbx_description
1 polymer ?
#
loop_
_entity_poly.entity_id
_entity_poly.type
_entity_poly.pdbx_seq_one_letter_code
_entity_poly.pdbx_strand_id
1 'polypeptide(L)'
;AETHLVYEQEMNVGDRAHIRTTIIDVDAKRLHLAHEMQREGEMTRACLQEIMFVNVSLTTRRVVPWTPQALENLQSALALHSALPRPAKLGRAIGIRR
;
A
#
# COMPACT_ATOMS: atom_id res chain seq x y z
N ALA A 1 -8.57 -7.27 -6.49
CA ALA A 1 -7.62 -6.66 -5.55
C ALA A 1 -7.80 -7.35 -4.22
N GLU A 2 -6.72 -7.47 -3.43
CA GLU A 2 -6.75 -8.03 -2.08
C GLU A 2 -6.11 -7.03 -1.14
N THR A 3 -6.64 -6.89 0.08
CA THR A 3 -6.15 -5.95 1.09
C THR A 3 -6.10 -6.60 2.46
N HIS A 4 -5.12 -6.20 3.25
CA HIS A 4 -4.96 -6.54 4.65
C HIS A 4 -4.80 -5.26 5.46
N LEU A 5 -5.56 -5.14 6.55
CA LEU A 5 -5.59 -3.94 7.39
C LEU A 5 -5.23 -4.30 8.83
N VAL A 6 -4.36 -3.50 9.42
CA VAL A 6 -4.03 -3.56 10.85
C VAL A 6 -4.33 -2.21 11.47
N TYR A 7 -5.40 -2.14 12.24
CA TYR A 7 -5.71 -0.99 13.10
C TYR A 7 -4.88 -1.08 14.38
N GLU A 8 -4.13 -0.03 14.68
CA GLU A 8 -3.21 0.05 15.81
C GLU A 8 -3.64 1.08 16.84
N GLN A 9 -4.25 2.19 16.39
CA GLN A 9 -4.82 3.23 17.23
C GLN A 9 -6.09 3.78 16.60
N GLU A 10 -6.99 4.30 17.44
CA GLU A 10 -8.20 4.96 17.00
C GLU A 10 -7.94 6.36 16.44
N MET A 11 -8.86 6.84 15.60
CA MET A 11 -8.93 8.20 15.09
C MET A 11 -10.30 8.75 15.45
N ASN A 12 -10.36 10.02 15.86
CA ASN A 12 -11.54 10.76 16.27
C ASN A 12 -11.96 11.75 15.19
N VAL A 13 -13.20 12.22 15.30
CA VAL A 13 -13.73 13.29 14.45
C VAL A 13 -12.89 14.56 14.66
N GLY A 14 -12.44 15.14 13.56
CA GLY A 14 -11.59 16.34 13.56
C GLY A 14 -10.09 16.07 13.54
N ASP A 15 -9.67 14.82 13.75
CA ASP A 15 -8.25 14.47 13.62
C ASP A 15 -7.78 14.57 12.18
N ARG A 16 -6.53 14.98 12.03
CA ARG A 16 -5.84 15.02 10.75
C ARG A 16 -4.83 13.90 10.68
N ALA A 17 -4.62 13.37 9.49
CA ALA A 17 -3.69 12.28 9.26
C ALA A 17 -2.86 12.49 8.00
N HIS A 18 -1.64 11.97 8.03
CA HIS A 18 -0.76 11.82 6.88
C HIS A 18 -0.74 10.36 6.46
N ILE A 19 -0.88 10.12 5.16
CA ILE A 19 -0.73 8.79 4.57
C ILE A 19 0.61 8.73 3.86
N ARG A 20 1.53 7.89 4.35
CA ARG A 20 2.72 7.51 3.61
C ARG A 20 2.41 6.30 2.77
N THR A 21 2.72 6.36 1.48
CA THR A 21 2.58 5.23 0.56
C THR A 21 3.95 4.70 0.19
N THR A 22 4.11 3.38 0.21
CA THR A 22 5.33 2.70 -0.20
C THR A 22 4.97 1.61 -1.20
N ILE A 23 5.55 1.68 -2.40
CA ILE A 23 5.42 0.61 -3.38
C ILE A 23 6.27 -0.55 -2.91
N ILE A 24 5.64 -1.73 -2.80
CA ILE A 24 6.26 -2.93 -2.28
C ILE A 24 6.84 -3.79 -3.40
N ASP A 25 6.06 -3.98 -4.45
CA ASP A 25 6.39 -4.77 -5.63
C ASP A 25 5.53 -4.35 -6.83
N VAL A 26 6.03 -4.59 -8.04
CA VAL A 26 5.37 -4.27 -9.31
C VAL A 26 5.67 -5.36 -10.32
N ASP A 27 4.63 -5.87 -10.99
CA ASP A 27 4.80 -6.72 -12.17
C ASP A 27 4.10 -6.13 -13.40
N ALA A 28 4.00 -6.92 -14.47
CA ALA A 28 3.39 -6.52 -15.73
C ALA A 28 1.99 -5.91 -15.62
N LYS A 29 1.21 -6.21 -14.57
CA LYS A 29 -0.20 -5.77 -14.41
C LYS A 29 -0.68 -5.58 -12.97
N ARG A 30 0.15 -5.86 -11.97
CA ARG A 30 -0.15 -5.77 -10.53
C ARG A 30 0.75 -4.74 -9.87
N LEU A 31 0.20 -4.12 -8.83
CA LEU A 31 0.90 -3.17 -7.97
C LEU A 31 0.63 -3.57 -6.51
N HIS A 32 1.69 -3.97 -5.81
CA HIS A 32 1.66 -4.24 -4.37
C HIS A 32 2.17 -3.00 -3.66
N LEU A 33 1.38 -2.45 -2.74
CA LEU A 33 1.78 -1.28 -1.98
C LEU A 33 1.31 -1.36 -0.53
N ALA A 34 1.89 -0.49 0.28
CA ALA A 34 1.54 -0.28 1.67
C ALA A 34 1.15 1.18 1.91
N HIS A 35 0.15 1.41 2.76
CA HIS A 35 -0.19 2.71 3.31
C HIS A 35 -0.02 2.72 4.82
N GLU A 36 0.78 3.65 5.33
CA GLU A 36 0.89 3.94 6.75
C GLU A 36 0.13 5.22 7.05
N MET A 37 -0.94 5.11 7.84
CA MET A 37 -1.71 6.24 8.33
C MET A 37 -1.15 6.69 9.67
N GLN A 38 -0.64 7.91 9.75
CA GLN A 38 -0.14 8.52 10.98
C GLN A 38 -0.98 9.75 11.31
N ARG A 39 -1.35 9.92 12.57
CA ARG A 39 -2.03 11.13 13.03
C ARG A 39 -1.06 12.30 12.99
N GLU A 40 -1.51 13.46 12.53
CA GLU A 40 -0.71 14.68 12.50
C GLU A 40 -0.29 15.09 13.92
N GLY A 41 0.99 15.40 14.12
CA GLY A 41 1.55 15.76 15.43
C GLY A 41 1.98 14.57 16.29
N GLU A 42 1.70 13.33 15.88
CA GLU A 42 2.14 12.12 16.58
C GLU A 42 3.11 11.28 15.73
N MET A 43 4.02 10.59 16.41
CA MET A 43 4.95 9.66 15.76
C MET A 43 4.33 8.27 15.55
N THR A 44 3.20 8.00 16.21
CA THR A 44 2.52 6.72 16.20
C THR A 44 1.65 6.54 14.96
N ARG A 45 1.65 5.31 14.44
CA ARG A 45 0.83 4.90 13.31
C ARG A 45 -0.54 4.44 13.83
N ALA A 46 -1.60 4.94 13.21
CA ALA A 46 -2.98 4.56 13.51
C ALA A 46 -3.39 3.30 12.75
N CYS A 47 -2.96 3.15 11.50
CA CYS A 47 -3.30 2.01 10.66
C CYS A 47 -2.21 1.71 9.64
N LEU A 48 -2.02 0.41 9.35
CA LEU A 48 -1.33 -0.07 8.16
C LEU A 48 -2.33 -0.74 7.22
N GLN A 49 -2.31 -0.38 5.94
CA GLN A 49 -2.94 -1.15 4.88
C GLN A 49 -1.85 -1.75 3.98
N GLU A 50 -1.92 -3.04 3.72
CA GLU A 50 -1.20 -3.72 2.66
C GLU A 50 -2.20 -4.10 1.57
N ILE A 51 -1.95 -3.73 0.30
CA ILE A 51 -2.91 -3.94 -0.78
C ILE A 51 -2.22 -4.32 -2.09
N MET A 52 -2.84 -5.25 -2.81
CA MET A 52 -2.48 -5.66 -4.16
C MET A 52 -3.55 -5.19 -5.16
N PHE A 53 -3.21 -4.19 -5.97
CA PHE A 53 -4.03 -3.72 -7.08
C PHE A 53 -3.74 -4.50 -8.37
N VAL A 54 -4.72 -4.48 -9.28
CA VAL A 54 -4.62 -5.01 -10.65
C VAL A 54 -5.02 -3.92 -11.63
N ASN A 55 -4.30 -3.78 -12.74
CA ASN A 55 -4.66 -2.88 -13.82
C ASN A 55 -5.81 -3.48 -14.65
N VAL A 56 -6.87 -2.71 -14.87
CA VAL A 56 -8.08 -3.16 -15.57
C VAL A 56 -8.43 -2.20 -16.69
N SER A 57 -8.67 -2.73 -17.89
CA SER A 57 -9.22 -1.95 -18.99
C SER A 57 -10.66 -1.58 -18.71
N LEU A 58 -11.00 -0.29 -18.79
CA LEU A 58 -12.38 0.17 -18.61
C LEU A 58 -13.31 -0.26 -19.76
N THR A 59 -12.74 -0.53 -20.95
CA THR A 59 -13.47 -1.00 -22.13
C THR A 59 -13.81 -2.48 -22.03
N THR A 60 -12.81 -3.34 -21.77
CA THR A 60 -13.02 -4.80 -21.79
C THR A 60 -13.35 -5.38 -20.42
N ARG A 61 -13.20 -4.59 -19.34
CA ARG A 61 -13.35 -5.01 -17.94
C ARG A 61 -12.49 -6.23 -17.56
N ARG A 62 -11.35 -6.40 -18.24
CA ARG A 62 -10.36 -7.45 -18.00
C ARG A 62 -9.05 -6.87 -17.49
N VAL A 63 -8.29 -7.71 -16.78
CA VAL A 63 -6.93 -7.38 -16.36
C VAL A 63 -6.04 -7.26 -17.59
N VAL A 64 -5.28 -6.18 -17.70
CA VAL A 64 -4.38 -5.90 -18.83
C VAL A 64 -3.01 -5.43 -18.33
N PRO A 65 -1.94 -5.60 -19.11
CA PRO A 65 -0.64 -5.04 -18.75
C PRO A 65 -0.70 -3.51 -18.56
N TRP A 66 0.23 -2.97 -17.79
CA TRP A 66 0.48 -1.53 -17.75
C TRP A 66 0.89 -1.01 -19.13
N THR A 67 0.66 0.27 -19.41
CA THR A 67 1.32 0.91 -20.55
C THR A 67 2.84 0.97 -20.28
N PRO A 68 3.69 0.98 -21.32
CA PRO A 68 5.14 1.07 -21.13
C PRO A 68 5.55 2.23 -20.22
N GLN A 69 4.95 3.42 -20.42
CA GLN A 69 5.22 4.60 -19.60
C GLN A 69 4.82 4.42 -18.13
N ALA A 70 3.65 3.81 -17.88
CA ALA A 70 3.19 3.58 -16.51
C ALA A 70 4.09 2.56 -15.80
N LEU A 71 4.49 1.49 -16.49
CA LEU A 71 5.40 0.50 -15.93
C LEU A 71 6.76 1.12 -15.57
N GLU A 72 7.33 1.94 -16.45
CA GLU A 72 8.59 2.64 -16.20
C GLU A 72 8.51 3.55 -14.96
N ASN A 73 7.42 4.31 -14.83
CA ASN A 73 7.20 5.17 -13.66
C ASN A 73 7.08 4.35 -12.37
N LEU A 74 6.32 3.25 -12.41
CA LEU A 74 6.14 2.36 -11.27
C LEU A 74 7.45 1.67 -10.87
N GLN A 75 8.26 1.23 -11.83
CA GLN A 75 9.57 0.63 -11.57
C GLN A 75 10.57 1.63 -10.99
N SER A 76 10.56 2.87 -11.49
CA SER A 76 11.39 3.95 -10.95
C SER A 76 11.01 4.28 -9.49
N ALA A 77 9.72 4.37 -9.20
CA ALA A 77 9.23 4.59 -7.83
C ALA A 77 9.52 3.37 -6.92
N LEU A 78 9.40 2.15 -7.43
CA LEU A 78 9.78 0.93 -6.70
C LEU A 78 11.28 0.95 -6.36
N ALA A 79 12.15 1.35 -7.28
CA ALA A 79 13.58 1.43 -7.02
C ALA A 79 13.89 2.41 -5.87
N LEU A 80 13.28 3.59 -5.88
CA LEU A 80 13.42 4.57 -4.79
C LEU A 80 12.90 4.02 -3.45
N HIS A 81 11.73 3.38 -3.45
CA HIS A 81 11.13 2.81 -2.24
C HIS A 81 11.87 1.57 -1.71
N SER A 82 12.53 0.80 -2.58
CA SER A 82 13.31 -0.38 -2.17
C SER A 82 14.50 -0.03 -1.29
N ALA A 83 14.99 1.21 -1.37
CA ALA A 83 16.05 1.74 -0.52
C ALA A 83 15.56 2.21 0.86
N LEU A 84 14.24 2.29 1.08
CA LEU A 84 13.65 2.71 2.36
C LEU A 84 13.34 1.50 3.25
N PRO A 85 13.29 1.69 4.59
CA PRO A 85 12.80 0.65 5.49
C PRO A 85 11.38 0.21 5.10
N ARG A 86 11.14 -1.10 5.08
CA ARG A 86 9.81 -1.66 4.86
C ARG A 86 8.90 -1.33 6.05
N PRO A 87 7.61 -0.98 5.83
CA PRO A 87 6.63 -0.80 6.89
C PRO A 87 6.54 -2.03 7.82
N ALA A 88 6.58 -1.79 9.13
CA ALA A 88 6.40 -2.86 10.11
C ALA A 88 5.00 -3.49 9.99
N LYS A 89 4.89 -4.82 10.15
CA LYS A 89 3.66 -5.64 10.03
C LYS A 89 3.16 -5.93 8.61
N LEU A 90 3.96 -5.68 7.57
CA LEU A 90 3.73 -6.26 6.25
C LEU A 90 3.71 -7.79 6.30
N GLY A 91 2.84 -8.41 5.48
CA GLY A 91 2.68 -9.86 5.38
C GLY A 91 2.11 -10.51 6.63
N ARG A 92 1.50 -9.75 7.55
CA ARG A 92 1.02 -10.28 8.81
C ARG A 92 -0.14 -11.25 8.59
N ALA A 93 -0.02 -12.45 9.17
CA ALA A 93 -1.13 -13.40 9.25
C ALA A 93 -2.01 -13.15 10.48
N ILE A 94 -3.32 -13.36 10.33
CA ILE A 94 -4.28 -13.35 11.44
C ILE A 94 -4.29 -14.72 12.11
N GLY A 95 -4.24 -14.74 13.43
CA GLY A 95 -4.41 -15.92 14.24
C GLY A 95 -4.73 -15.55 15.68
N ILE A 96 -5.56 -16.36 16.35
CA ILE A 96 -5.86 -16.22 17.77
C ILE A 96 -4.67 -16.80 18.54
N ARG A 97 -4.01 -16.00 19.38
CA ARG A 97 -2.96 -16.50 20.29
C ARG A 97 -3.62 -17.31 21.40
N ARG A 98 -3.07 -18.48 21.70
CA ARG A 98 -3.42 -19.33 22.84
C ARG A 98 -2.15 -19.58 23.64
#